data_AF-A0A9E4CDV8-F1
#
_entry.id   AF-A0A9E4CDV8-F1
#
_cell.length_a   1.000
_cell.length_b   1.000
_cell.length_c   1.000
_cell.angle_alpha   90.00
_cell.angle_beta   90.00
_cell.angle_gamma   90.00
#
_symmetry.space_group_name_H-M   'P 1'
#
loop_
_entity.id
_entity.type
_entity.pdbx_description
1 polymer ?
#
loop_
_entity_poly.entity_id
_entity_poly.type
_entity_poly.pdbx_seq_one_letter_code
_entity_poly.pdbx_strand_id
1 'polypeptide(L)'
;VPLPREVEFLRACVSALNNEAYFWHEYDLMALDLATLEMRRLYTMPTGFDVSMINVTADGKYVCASISEDMSDRFPVDLLRGYVGFRETWEAKPLSRVMRVAVAGNSADVVWEEHYWVGHVNTSPTEPDLLTFCHEGPWHLVDNRIWGLDMSNGKVWPLRPREEEGETVGHEYWHADGVHISYHGHKPNGHKFFGQMRYDGSEQQEYAFPFVTGHIHSNDFELIVGDGGKVVRLWQWNGNGFANPKALCQHRSSMHIQQTHVHPRFSPDGSYVLFTSDVSGYGNLYRVAVPAVDTLPDVVD
;
A
#
# COMPACT_ATOMS: atom_id res chain seq x y z
N VAL A 1 -22.85 -2.12 8.02
CA VAL A 1 -23.10 -2.99 6.84
C VAL A 1 -21.87 -3.87 6.77
N PRO A 2 -21.96 -5.21 6.80
CA PRO A 2 -20.77 -6.02 6.58
C PRO A 2 -20.18 -5.52 5.26
N LEU A 3 -18.90 -5.14 5.25
CA LEU A 3 -18.22 -4.59 4.07
C LEU A 3 -18.66 -5.39 2.83
N PRO A 4 -18.89 -4.77 1.66
CA PRO A 4 -19.54 -5.44 0.55
C PRO A 4 -18.68 -6.65 0.15
N ARG A 5 -19.09 -7.82 0.65
CA ARG A 5 -18.44 -9.09 0.44
C ARG A 5 -18.64 -9.55 -1.00
N GLU A 6 -19.47 -8.90 -1.80
CA GLU A 6 -19.79 -9.38 -3.15
C GLU A 6 -18.56 -9.37 -4.09
N VAL A 7 -17.90 -8.26 -4.41
CA VAL A 7 -16.63 -8.28 -5.17
C VAL A 7 -15.86 -6.99 -4.86
N GLU A 8 -14.59 -7.10 -4.47
CA GLU A 8 -13.75 -5.92 -4.18
C GLU A 8 -12.43 -5.93 -4.99
N PHE A 9 -12.35 -5.05 -5.99
CA PHE A 9 -11.13 -4.84 -6.78
C PHE A 9 -10.17 -3.81 -6.18
N LEU A 10 -10.59 -3.03 -5.16
CA LEU A 10 -9.70 -2.06 -4.51
C LEU A 10 -8.46 -2.75 -3.91
N ARG A 11 -8.62 -4.00 -3.48
CA ARG A 11 -7.58 -4.82 -2.86
C ARG A 11 -6.91 -5.78 -3.84
N ALA A 12 -7.35 -5.82 -5.10
CA ALA A 12 -6.88 -6.79 -6.10
C ALA A 12 -5.43 -6.52 -6.52
N CYS A 13 -4.77 -7.56 -7.03
CA CYS A 13 -3.45 -7.46 -7.64
C CYS A 13 -3.39 -8.23 -8.97
N VAL A 14 -2.40 -7.92 -9.79
CA VAL A 14 -2.20 -8.54 -11.12
C VAL A 14 -0.80 -9.12 -11.19
N SER A 15 -0.69 -10.35 -11.69
CA SER A 15 0.57 -10.97 -12.07
C SER A 15 0.74 -10.89 -13.59
N ALA A 16 1.67 -10.05 -14.04
CA ALA A 16 2.05 -10.02 -15.45
C ALA A 16 2.71 -11.34 -15.89
N LEU A 17 3.43 -12.00 -14.98
CA LEU A 17 4.09 -13.29 -15.24
C LEU A 17 3.07 -14.41 -15.54
N ASN A 18 2.01 -14.47 -14.74
CA ASN A 18 0.97 -15.49 -14.89
C ASN A 18 -0.11 -15.07 -15.90
N ASN A 19 -0.18 -13.78 -16.25
CA ASN A 19 -1.29 -13.16 -16.96
C ASN A 19 -2.63 -13.36 -16.23
N GLU A 20 -2.63 -13.13 -14.91
CA GLU A 20 -3.79 -13.34 -14.04
C GLU A 20 -4.05 -12.14 -13.13
N ALA A 21 -5.31 -11.90 -12.77
CA ALA A 21 -5.71 -11.04 -11.67
C ALA A 21 -6.17 -11.88 -10.47
N TYR A 22 -5.83 -11.42 -9.27
CA TYR A 22 -6.27 -12.02 -8.02
C TYR A 22 -7.13 -11.01 -7.26
N PHE A 23 -8.22 -11.49 -6.65
CA PHE A 23 -9.16 -10.64 -5.90
C PHE A 23 -10.00 -11.47 -4.93
N TRP A 24 -10.61 -10.80 -3.96
CA TRP A 24 -11.57 -11.42 -3.05
C TRP A 24 -12.99 -11.34 -3.63
N HIS A 25 -13.68 -12.48 -3.61
CA HIS A 25 -15.11 -12.62 -3.82
C HIS A 25 -15.68 -13.32 -2.59
N GLU A 26 -16.44 -12.60 -1.79
CA GLU A 26 -16.91 -13.02 -0.47
C GLU A 26 -15.76 -13.45 0.43
N TYR A 27 -15.70 -14.74 0.75
CA TYR A 27 -14.64 -15.34 1.53
C TYR A 27 -13.57 -15.99 0.64
N ASP A 28 -13.77 -16.01 -0.66
CA ASP A 28 -12.93 -16.76 -1.58
C ASP A 28 -11.89 -15.85 -2.24
N LEU A 29 -10.63 -16.28 -2.16
CA LEU A 29 -9.54 -15.70 -2.95
C LEU A 29 -9.61 -16.32 -4.34
N MET A 30 -9.90 -15.50 -5.34
CA MET A 30 -10.11 -15.89 -6.72
C MET A 30 -8.88 -15.55 -7.57
N ALA A 31 -8.64 -16.37 -8.59
CA ALA A 31 -7.77 -16.08 -9.71
C ALA A 31 -8.61 -16.00 -10.99
N LEU A 32 -8.36 -14.96 -11.79
CA LEU A 32 -8.95 -14.73 -13.11
C LEU A 32 -7.84 -14.72 -14.15
N ASP A 33 -7.88 -15.66 -15.09
CA ASP A 33 -7.02 -15.63 -16.27
C ASP A 33 -7.45 -14.46 -17.18
N LEU A 34 -6.51 -13.56 -17.50
CA LEU A 34 -6.80 -12.34 -18.25
C LEU A 34 -6.93 -12.56 -19.76
N ALA A 35 -6.56 -13.73 -20.27
CA ALA A 35 -6.73 -14.11 -21.67
C ALA A 35 -8.01 -14.93 -21.88
N THR A 36 -8.27 -15.93 -21.04
CA THR A 36 -9.39 -16.87 -21.20
C THR A 36 -10.65 -16.43 -20.45
N LEU A 37 -10.51 -15.55 -19.45
CA LEU A 37 -11.54 -15.13 -18.50
C LEU A 37 -12.03 -16.27 -17.60
N GLU A 38 -11.31 -17.39 -17.55
CA GLU A 38 -11.61 -18.47 -16.62
C GLU A 38 -11.27 -18.06 -15.19
N MET A 39 -12.20 -18.34 -14.27
CA MET A 39 -12.02 -18.09 -12.84
C MET A 39 -11.84 -19.39 -12.08
N ARG A 40 -10.93 -19.39 -11.12
CA ARG A 40 -10.77 -20.47 -10.14
C ARG A 40 -10.58 -19.91 -8.74
N ARG A 41 -11.03 -20.67 -7.76
CA ARG A 41 -10.80 -20.38 -6.35
C ARG A 41 -9.46 -20.94 -5.90
N LEU A 42 -8.65 -20.13 -5.23
CA LEU A 42 -7.38 -20.52 -4.63
C LEU A 42 -7.53 -20.89 -3.15
N TYR A 43 -8.37 -20.16 -2.41
CA TYR A 43 -8.48 -20.29 -0.96
C TYR A 43 -9.84 -19.76 -0.46
N THR A 44 -10.27 -20.24 0.72
CA THR A 44 -11.46 -19.74 1.43
C THR A 44 -11.08 -19.25 2.83
N MET A 45 -11.28 -17.96 3.03
CA MET A 45 -11.51 -17.22 4.28
C MET A 45 -12.19 -18.02 5.41
N PRO A 46 -11.57 -18.34 6.56
CA PRO A 46 -12.34 -18.73 7.74
C PRO A 46 -13.36 -17.65 8.11
N THR A 47 -14.56 -18.07 8.51
CA THR A 47 -15.56 -17.16 9.05
C THR A 47 -15.06 -16.45 10.30
N GLY A 48 -15.44 -15.19 10.50
CA GLY A 48 -14.98 -14.37 11.63
C GLY A 48 -13.69 -13.61 11.36
N PHE A 49 -13.15 -13.69 10.15
CA PHE A 49 -12.08 -12.83 9.66
C PHE A 49 -12.59 -11.89 8.57
N ASP A 50 -11.89 -10.78 8.42
CA ASP A 50 -11.98 -9.82 7.33
C ASP A 50 -10.63 -9.70 6.62
N VAL A 51 -10.63 -9.22 5.39
CA VAL A 51 -9.46 -9.19 4.50
C VAL A 51 -8.84 -7.80 4.43
N SER A 52 -7.53 -7.78 4.19
CA SER A 52 -6.81 -6.58 3.74
C SER A 52 -6.37 -6.74 2.27
N MET A 53 -5.45 -5.87 1.84
CA MET A 53 -4.83 -5.91 0.52
C MET A 53 -4.12 -7.25 0.26
N ILE A 54 -4.09 -7.65 -1.01
CA ILE A 54 -3.36 -8.83 -1.48
C ILE A 54 -2.26 -8.45 -2.46
N ASN A 55 -1.22 -9.26 -2.52
CA ASN A 55 -0.09 -9.08 -3.44
C ASN A 55 0.45 -10.45 -3.87
N VAL A 56 0.89 -10.57 -5.12
CA VAL A 56 1.48 -11.80 -5.67
C VAL A 56 3.01 -11.74 -5.56
N THR A 57 3.66 -12.86 -5.25
CA THR A 57 5.12 -12.94 -5.18
C THR A 57 5.76 -12.70 -6.55
N ALA A 58 6.99 -12.17 -6.57
CA ALA A 58 7.73 -11.86 -7.80
C ALA A 58 7.83 -13.03 -8.79
N ASP A 59 7.87 -14.26 -8.28
CA ASP A 59 7.93 -15.49 -9.07
C ASP A 59 6.55 -16.06 -9.46
N GLY A 60 5.47 -15.36 -9.10
CA GLY A 60 4.09 -15.71 -9.44
C GLY A 60 3.56 -16.95 -8.74
N LYS A 61 4.26 -17.53 -7.75
CA LYS A 61 3.86 -18.80 -7.14
C LYS A 61 2.85 -18.65 -6.02
N TYR A 62 2.85 -17.52 -5.32
CA TYR A 62 1.99 -17.30 -4.16
C TYR A 62 1.26 -15.96 -4.23
N VAL A 63 0.02 -15.96 -3.75
CA VAL A 63 -0.70 -14.74 -3.38
C VAL A 63 -0.63 -14.61 -1.86
N CYS A 64 -0.07 -13.50 -1.41
CA CYS A 64 0.03 -13.13 -0.01
C CYS A 64 -1.10 -12.17 0.35
N ALA A 65 -1.66 -12.34 1.55
CA ALA A 65 -2.76 -11.52 2.07
C ALA A 65 -2.59 -11.34 3.57
N SER A 66 -3.08 -10.24 4.15
CA SER A 66 -3.43 -10.27 5.57
C SER A 66 -4.93 -10.43 5.77
N ILE A 67 -5.26 -11.19 6.82
CA ILE A 67 -6.62 -11.32 7.35
C ILE A 67 -6.59 -10.99 8.83
N SER A 68 -7.63 -10.36 9.35
CA SER A 68 -7.77 -10.01 10.77
C SER A 68 -9.15 -10.39 11.28
N GLU A 69 -9.29 -10.73 12.56
CA GLU A 69 -10.61 -10.95 13.16
C GLU A 69 -11.56 -9.79 12.82
N ASP A 70 -12.77 -10.12 12.38
CA ASP A 70 -13.83 -9.18 12.08
C ASP A 70 -14.37 -8.62 13.40
N MET A 71 -14.19 -7.32 13.62
CA MET A 71 -14.62 -6.63 14.84
C MET A 71 -16.03 -6.03 14.74
N SER A 72 -16.73 -6.23 13.61
CA SER A 72 -18.00 -5.54 13.33
C SER A 72 -19.18 -5.97 14.20
N ASP A 73 -19.04 -7.10 14.91
CA ASP A 73 -19.97 -7.55 15.95
C ASP A 73 -19.77 -6.82 17.29
N ARG A 74 -18.60 -6.22 17.51
CA ARG A 74 -18.25 -5.49 18.74
C ARG A 74 -18.54 -4.00 18.65
N PHE A 75 -18.26 -3.38 17.51
CA PHE A 75 -18.50 -1.96 17.27
C PHE A 75 -18.65 -1.66 15.77
N PRO A 76 -19.23 -0.50 15.39
CA PRO A 76 -19.35 -0.12 13.99
C PRO A 76 -17.98 0.00 13.31
N VAL A 77 -17.82 -0.66 12.15
CA VAL A 77 -16.61 -0.60 11.32
C VAL A 77 -17.00 -0.22 9.89
N ASP A 78 -16.41 0.85 9.36
CA ASP A 78 -16.42 1.22 7.93
C ASP A 78 -15.12 1.95 7.59
N LEU A 79 -14.11 1.17 7.21
CA LEU A 79 -12.78 1.69 6.89
C LEU A 79 -12.71 2.31 5.49
N LEU A 80 -13.69 2.03 4.63
CA LEU A 80 -13.73 2.54 3.26
C LEU A 80 -14.37 3.92 3.17
N ARG A 81 -15.23 4.28 4.14
CA ARG A 81 -16.01 5.52 4.18
C ARG A 81 -15.82 6.22 5.52
N GLY A 82 -14.69 6.93 5.65
CA GLY A 82 -14.43 7.79 6.81
C GLY A 82 -13.72 7.11 7.98
N TYR A 83 -13.16 5.91 7.80
CA TYR A 83 -12.34 5.23 8.81
C TYR A 83 -13.06 4.99 10.15
N VAL A 84 -14.34 4.64 10.09
CA VAL A 84 -15.16 4.36 11.29
C VAL A 84 -14.65 3.08 11.97
N GLY A 85 -14.44 3.14 13.28
CA GLY A 85 -13.92 2.03 14.09
C GLY A 85 -12.39 1.86 14.02
N PHE A 86 -11.67 2.75 13.34
CA PHE A 86 -10.22 2.62 13.12
C PHE A 86 -9.40 2.56 14.41
N ARG A 87 -9.72 3.43 15.39
CA ARG A 87 -9.03 3.43 16.68
C ARG A 87 -9.44 2.22 17.52
N GLU A 88 -10.72 1.90 17.54
CA GLU A 88 -11.31 0.80 18.28
C GLU A 88 -10.75 -0.56 17.81
N THR A 89 -10.60 -0.77 16.50
CA THR A 89 -9.94 -1.96 15.93
C THR A 89 -8.49 -2.06 16.37
N TRP A 90 -7.72 -0.97 16.32
CA TRP A 90 -6.35 -0.97 16.82
C TRP A 90 -6.27 -1.29 18.31
N GLU A 91 -7.12 -0.67 19.16
CA GLU A 91 -7.15 -0.92 20.60
C GLU A 91 -7.58 -2.37 20.94
N ALA A 92 -8.46 -2.96 20.12
CA ALA A 92 -8.94 -4.33 20.30
C ALA A 92 -7.88 -5.40 20.00
N LYS A 93 -6.81 -5.07 19.26
CA LYS A 93 -5.71 -5.98 18.88
C LYS A 93 -6.24 -7.33 18.34
N PRO A 94 -6.99 -7.31 17.23
CA PRO A 94 -7.55 -8.52 16.64
C PRO A 94 -6.45 -9.52 16.33
N LEU A 95 -6.75 -10.82 16.43
CA LEU A 95 -5.88 -11.84 15.86
C LEU A 95 -5.77 -11.59 14.36
N SER A 96 -4.56 -11.33 13.88
CA SER A 96 -4.28 -11.15 12.47
C SER A 96 -3.26 -12.15 11.98
N ARG A 97 -3.36 -12.50 10.69
CA ARG A 97 -2.51 -13.48 10.02
C ARG A 97 -2.01 -12.91 8.70
N VAL A 98 -0.76 -13.19 8.39
CA VAL A 98 -0.23 -13.10 7.03
C VAL A 98 -0.34 -14.49 6.42
N MET A 99 -1.16 -14.59 5.37
CA MET A 99 -1.42 -15.79 4.61
C MET A 99 -0.50 -15.86 3.39
N ARG A 100 -0.04 -17.06 3.05
CA ARG A 100 0.63 -17.39 1.79
C ARG A 100 -0.16 -18.48 1.08
N VAL A 101 -0.85 -18.13 -0.01
CA VAL A 101 -1.72 -19.03 -0.78
C VAL A 101 -1.06 -19.41 -2.09
N ALA A 102 -0.91 -20.70 -2.37
CA ALA A 102 -0.31 -21.16 -3.62
C ALA A 102 -1.24 -20.89 -4.81
N VAL A 103 -0.71 -20.28 -5.88
CA VAL A 103 -1.43 -20.02 -7.14
C VAL A 103 -1.86 -21.33 -7.83
N ALA A 104 -1.13 -22.41 -7.58
CA ALA A 104 -1.48 -23.77 -8.02
C ALA A 104 -2.74 -24.32 -7.32
N GLY A 105 -3.23 -23.67 -6.26
CA GLY A 105 -4.45 -24.06 -5.53
C GLY A 105 -4.29 -25.26 -4.61
N ASN A 106 -3.05 -25.66 -4.28
CA ASN A 106 -2.75 -26.87 -3.51
C ASN A 106 -2.42 -26.62 -2.02
N SER A 107 -2.11 -25.40 -1.61
CA SER A 107 -1.82 -25.06 -0.21
C SER A 107 -2.12 -23.61 0.15
N ALA A 108 -2.37 -23.37 1.43
CA ALA A 108 -2.46 -22.05 2.05
C ALA A 108 -1.88 -22.13 3.46
N ASP A 109 -0.82 -21.36 3.72
CA ASP A 109 -0.09 -21.37 4.99
C ASP A 109 -0.27 -20.05 5.73
N VAL A 110 -0.25 -20.10 7.06
CA VAL A 110 -0.03 -18.91 7.90
C VAL A 110 1.47 -18.75 8.07
N VAL A 111 2.04 -17.68 7.51
CA VAL A 111 3.49 -17.39 7.61
C VAL A 111 3.83 -16.44 8.76
N TRP A 112 2.83 -15.73 9.29
CA TRP A 112 2.93 -14.91 10.49
C TRP A 112 1.55 -14.76 11.15
N GLU A 113 1.50 -14.68 12.48
CA GLU A 113 0.28 -14.46 13.26
C GLU A 113 0.58 -13.65 14.51
N GLU A 114 -0.29 -12.69 14.85
CA GLU A 114 -0.13 -11.86 16.03
C GLU A 114 -1.49 -11.30 16.52
N HIS A 115 -1.61 -11.07 17.83
CA HIS A 115 -2.66 -10.22 18.40
C HIS A 115 -2.28 -8.74 18.25
N TYR A 116 -2.41 -8.25 17.01
CA TYR A 116 -2.29 -6.86 16.62
C TYR A 116 -3.04 -6.69 15.30
N TRP A 117 -3.54 -5.49 15.01
CA TRP A 117 -4.14 -5.24 13.71
C TRP A 117 -3.07 -5.20 12.61
N VAL A 118 -2.99 -6.26 11.80
CA VAL A 118 -2.01 -6.38 10.70
C VAL A 118 -2.65 -6.08 9.35
N GLY A 119 -2.04 -5.17 8.59
CA GLY A 119 -2.48 -4.76 7.27
C GLY A 119 -1.35 -4.68 6.25
N HIS A 120 -1.68 -4.16 5.07
CA HIS A 120 -0.73 -3.67 4.07
C HIS A 120 0.39 -4.66 3.72
N VAL A 121 0.02 -5.92 3.48
CA VAL A 121 0.96 -6.94 3.00
C VAL A 121 1.40 -6.60 1.58
N ASN A 122 2.67 -6.27 1.40
CA ASN A 122 3.29 -5.90 0.13
C ASN A 122 4.48 -6.82 -0.16
N THR A 123 4.37 -7.68 -1.17
CA THR A 123 5.47 -8.52 -1.62
C THR A 123 6.54 -7.69 -2.33
N SER A 124 7.80 -8.09 -2.22
CA SER A 124 8.85 -7.51 -3.05
C SER A 124 8.59 -7.84 -4.53
N PRO A 125 8.77 -6.88 -5.46
CA PRO A 125 8.64 -7.11 -6.89
C PRO A 125 9.76 -7.96 -7.51
N THR A 126 10.87 -8.22 -6.79
CA THR A 126 12.02 -8.98 -7.31
C THR A 126 12.45 -10.14 -6.41
N GLU A 127 12.18 -10.07 -5.11
CA GLU A 127 12.59 -11.06 -4.11
C GLU A 127 11.37 -11.88 -3.63
N PRO A 128 11.15 -13.11 -4.14
CA PRO A 128 9.88 -13.83 -3.98
C PRO A 128 9.55 -14.24 -2.55
N ASP A 129 10.56 -14.35 -1.67
CA ASP A 129 10.37 -14.74 -0.27
C ASP A 129 10.23 -13.53 0.67
N LEU A 130 10.42 -12.31 0.17
CA LEU A 130 10.38 -11.09 0.98
C LEU A 130 9.07 -10.32 0.81
N LEU A 131 8.53 -9.85 1.93
CA LEU A 131 7.42 -8.90 1.95
C LEU A 131 7.53 -7.94 3.12
N THR A 132 6.79 -6.84 3.04
CA THR A 132 6.48 -6.00 4.19
C THR A 132 5.04 -6.18 4.61
N PHE A 133 4.76 -5.98 5.89
CA PHE A 133 3.40 -5.78 6.41
C PHE A 133 3.45 -4.62 7.41
N CYS A 134 2.27 -4.16 7.83
CA CYS A 134 2.20 -3.12 8.83
C CYS A 134 1.38 -3.50 10.06
N HIS A 135 1.74 -2.89 11.18
CA HIS A 135 0.82 -2.68 12.30
C HIS A 135 -0.05 -1.47 11.98
N GLU A 136 -1.34 -1.69 11.74
CA GLU A 136 -2.31 -0.63 11.47
C GLU A 136 -2.77 0.04 12.77
N GLY A 137 -3.18 1.30 12.65
CA GLY A 137 -3.71 2.07 13.77
C GLY A 137 -3.37 3.56 13.70
N PRO A 138 -3.78 4.36 14.70
CA PRO A 138 -3.46 5.78 14.75
C PRO A 138 -1.94 5.98 14.74
N TRP A 139 -1.41 6.69 13.74
CA TRP A 139 0.03 6.66 13.44
C TRP A 139 0.94 7.05 14.62
N HIS A 140 0.48 7.96 15.48
CA HIS A 140 1.23 8.43 16.65
C HIS A 140 1.20 7.44 17.83
N LEU A 141 0.29 6.45 17.81
CA LEU A 141 0.11 5.45 18.85
C LEU A 141 0.68 4.08 18.47
N VAL A 142 0.81 3.78 17.17
CA VAL A 142 1.50 2.58 16.69
C VAL A 142 2.98 2.66 17.09
N ASP A 143 3.48 1.57 17.66
CA ASP A 143 4.83 1.46 18.19
C ASP A 143 5.89 1.34 17.10
N ASN A 144 5.71 0.39 16.20
CA ASN A 144 6.49 0.24 14.97
C ASN A 144 5.55 -0.12 13.83
N ARG A 145 5.46 0.74 12.81
CA ARG A 145 4.52 0.50 11.71
C ARG A 145 5.04 -0.54 10.72
N ILE A 146 6.28 -0.40 10.24
CA ILE A 146 6.77 -1.16 9.07
C ILE A 146 7.54 -2.39 9.55
N TRP A 147 7.15 -3.57 9.06
CA TRP A 147 7.80 -4.83 9.40
C TRP A 147 8.21 -5.57 8.13
N GLY A 148 9.43 -6.11 8.12
CA GLY A 148 9.87 -7.07 7.11
C GLY A 148 9.53 -8.50 7.54
N LEU A 149 9.18 -9.34 6.57
CA LEU A 149 8.98 -10.77 6.74
C LEU A 149 9.71 -11.53 5.62
N ASP A 150 10.50 -12.53 6.02
CA ASP A 150 11.09 -13.53 5.13
C ASP A 150 10.29 -14.84 5.28
N MET A 151 9.50 -15.15 4.25
CA MET A 151 8.61 -16.32 4.23
C MET A 151 9.35 -17.65 4.10
N SER A 152 10.65 -17.65 3.76
CA SER A 152 11.44 -18.87 3.64
C SER A 152 11.79 -19.48 5.01
N ASN A 153 11.91 -18.63 6.03
CA ASN A 153 12.36 -19.01 7.38
C ASN A 153 11.48 -18.43 8.51
N GLY A 154 10.48 -17.61 8.19
CA GLY A 154 9.56 -17.00 9.15
C GLY A 154 10.17 -15.86 9.96
N LYS A 155 11.33 -15.33 9.57
CA LYS A 155 11.97 -14.22 10.26
C LYS A 155 11.14 -12.95 10.07
N VAL A 156 10.83 -12.28 11.18
CA VAL A 156 10.21 -10.95 11.21
C VAL A 156 11.15 -9.97 11.87
N TRP A 157 11.25 -8.74 11.34
CA TRP A 157 12.08 -7.68 11.91
C TRP A 157 11.46 -6.30 11.68
N PRO A 158 11.68 -5.34 12.59
CA PRO A 158 11.17 -3.99 12.42
C PRO A 158 12.00 -3.24 11.36
N LEU A 159 11.32 -2.41 10.59
CA LEU A 159 11.91 -1.46 9.64
C LEU A 159 11.46 -0.05 10.02
N ARG A 160 12.40 0.90 9.97
CA ARG A 160 12.25 2.25 10.53
C ARG A 160 11.49 2.29 11.87
N PRO A 161 12.05 1.75 12.97
CA PRO A 161 11.52 2.02 14.30
C PRO A 161 11.39 3.52 14.53
N ARG A 162 10.40 3.93 15.33
CA ARG A 162 10.26 5.33 15.73
C ARG A 162 11.53 5.78 16.46
N GLU A 163 12.01 6.96 16.12
CA GLU A 163 13.14 7.61 16.78
C GLU A 163 12.69 8.31 18.08
N GLU A 164 11.44 8.79 18.12
CA GLU A 164 10.87 9.51 19.25
C GLU A 164 9.38 9.23 19.44
N GLU A 165 8.88 9.47 20.65
CA GLU A 165 7.48 9.26 21.00
C GLU A 165 6.56 10.20 20.20
N GLY A 166 5.51 9.63 19.59
CA GLY A 166 4.56 10.39 18.77
C GLY A 166 5.04 10.66 17.35
N GLU A 167 6.24 10.23 16.95
CA GLU A 167 6.65 10.20 15.55
C GLU A 167 5.67 9.33 14.75
N THR A 168 5.28 9.82 13.58
CA THR A 168 4.39 9.12 12.65
C THR A 168 5.22 8.68 11.45
N VAL A 169 5.18 7.39 11.12
CA VAL A 169 5.86 6.79 9.95
C VAL A 169 4.83 5.95 9.21
N GLY A 170 4.80 6.01 7.87
CA GLY A 170 3.92 5.16 7.07
C GLY A 170 3.87 5.48 5.57
N HIS A 171 2.79 5.03 4.93
CA HIS A 171 2.66 4.92 3.46
C HIS A 171 3.90 4.27 2.83
N GLU A 172 4.34 3.17 3.42
CA GLU A 172 5.49 2.40 2.98
C GLU A 172 5.22 1.65 1.67
N TYR A 173 6.19 1.60 0.77
CA TYR A 173 6.08 0.85 -0.47
C TYR A 173 7.46 0.42 -1.00
N TRP A 174 7.49 -0.67 -1.75
CA TRP A 174 8.68 -1.14 -2.44
C TRP A 174 9.00 -0.30 -3.67
N HIS A 175 10.28 -0.05 -3.90
CA HIS A 175 10.80 0.43 -5.19
C HIS A 175 10.78 -0.69 -6.22
N ALA A 176 10.94 -0.34 -7.49
CA ALA A 176 10.92 -1.28 -8.61
C ALA A 176 12.07 -2.30 -8.56
N ASP A 177 13.18 -1.98 -7.89
CA ASP A 177 14.29 -2.91 -7.68
C ASP A 177 13.99 -4.04 -6.68
N GLY A 178 12.89 -3.89 -5.92
CA GLY A 178 12.39 -4.81 -4.91
C GLY A 178 13.31 -5.08 -3.73
N VAL A 179 14.32 -4.23 -3.52
CA VAL A 179 15.18 -4.31 -2.33
C VAL A 179 15.12 -3.05 -1.49
N HIS A 180 14.66 -1.92 -2.04
CA HIS A 180 14.43 -0.69 -1.30
C HIS A 180 12.95 -0.46 -0.98
N ILE A 181 12.71 0.12 0.20
CA ILE A 181 11.39 0.49 0.70
C ILE A 181 11.42 1.96 1.05
N SER A 182 10.51 2.73 0.47
CA SER A 182 10.31 4.14 0.81
C SER A 182 9.13 4.33 1.74
N TYR A 183 9.17 5.41 2.51
CA TYR A 183 8.15 5.81 3.48
C TYR A 183 8.22 7.33 3.69
N HIS A 184 7.18 7.90 4.30
CA HIS A 184 7.21 9.28 4.78
C HIS A 184 6.56 9.37 6.16
N GLY A 185 6.72 10.52 6.79
CA GLY A 185 6.27 10.69 8.16
C GLY A 185 6.48 12.09 8.70
N HIS A 186 6.01 12.29 9.94
CA HIS A 186 6.15 13.55 10.65
C HIS A 186 6.68 13.31 12.07
N LYS A 187 7.60 14.17 12.49
CA LYS A 187 8.04 14.28 13.88
C LYS A 187 6.99 15.03 14.72
N PRO A 188 6.94 14.85 16.06
CA PRO A 188 5.99 15.54 16.93
C PRO A 188 6.04 17.07 16.85
N ASN A 189 7.20 17.62 16.50
CA ASN A 189 7.40 19.05 16.27
C ASN A 189 6.85 19.56 14.91
N GLY A 190 6.27 18.68 14.09
CA GLY A 190 5.71 18.98 12.78
C GLY A 190 6.70 18.89 11.61
N HIS A 191 7.98 18.60 11.86
CA HIS A 191 8.94 18.36 10.77
C HIS A 191 8.55 17.10 10.00
N LYS A 192 8.49 17.24 8.67
CA LYS A 192 8.13 16.16 7.76
C LYS A 192 9.37 15.56 7.12
N PHE A 193 9.35 14.26 6.86
CA PHE A 193 10.45 13.56 6.23
C PHE A 193 9.97 12.55 5.19
N PHE A 194 10.84 12.27 4.24
CA PHE A 194 10.75 11.16 3.29
C PHE A 194 12.07 10.41 3.31
N GLY A 195 12.00 9.09 3.28
CA GLY A 195 13.18 8.25 3.35
C GLY A 195 13.03 6.97 2.54
N GLN A 196 14.16 6.27 2.43
CA GLN A 196 14.21 4.89 2.01
C GLN A 196 15.17 4.11 2.89
N MET A 197 15.06 2.79 2.85
CA MET A 197 16.09 1.86 3.31
C MET A 197 16.02 0.57 2.50
N ARG A 198 17.11 -0.19 2.53
CA ARG A 198 17.09 -1.57 2.05
C ARG A 198 16.23 -2.44 2.97
N TYR A 199 15.67 -3.53 2.46
CA TYR A 199 14.77 -4.43 3.20
C TYR A 199 15.34 -5.01 4.50
N ASP A 200 16.67 -5.03 4.65
CA ASP A 200 17.37 -5.50 5.85
C ASP A 200 17.64 -4.38 6.87
N GLY A 201 17.14 -3.17 6.60
CA GLY A 201 17.32 -1.97 7.43
C GLY A 201 18.65 -1.24 7.19
N SER A 202 19.51 -1.74 6.30
CA SER A 202 20.71 -1.03 5.89
C SER A 202 20.41 0.07 4.86
N GLU A 203 21.40 0.88 4.52
CA GLU A 203 21.30 1.92 3.49
C GLU A 203 20.16 2.93 3.75
N GLN A 204 19.81 3.15 5.02
CA GLN A 204 18.81 4.13 5.38
C GLN A 204 19.29 5.55 5.04
N GLN A 205 18.47 6.26 4.27
CA GLN A 205 18.63 7.68 3.99
C GLN A 205 17.28 8.37 4.14
N GLU A 206 17.27 9.50 4.84
CA GLU A 206 16.06 10.23 5.20
C GLU A 206 16.32 11.73 5.14
N TYR A 207 15.42 12.47 4.51
CA TYR A 207 15.57 13.89 4.25
C TYR A 207 14.32 14.66 4.65
N ALA A 208 14.52 15.94 4.98
CA ALA A 208 13.41 16.86 5.19
C ALA A 208 12.53 16.90 3.93
N PHE A 209 11.23 16.72 4.12
CA PHE A 209 10.25 16.70 3.04
C PHE A 209 9.06 17.59 3.40
N PRO A 210 9.26 18.92 3.50
CA PRO A 210 8.31 19.86 4.10
C PRO A 210 7.12 20.19 3.18
N PHE A 211 6.59 19.19 2.48
CA PHE A 211 5.53 19.34 1.48
C PHE A 211 4.22 18.70 1.97
N VAL A 212 3.14 18.96 1.24
CA VAL A 212 1.86 18.26 1.44
C VAL A 212 1.85 17.03 0.52
N THR A 213 1.89 15.84 1.11
CA THR A 213 2.16 14.58 0.40
C THR A 213 0.91 13.82 0.00
N GLY A 214 0.08 13.45 0.97
CA GLY A 214 -1.00 12.49 0.77
C GLY A 214 -0.47 11.06 0.60
N HIS A 215 -1.08 10.29 -0.30
CA HIS A 215 -0.51 9.03 -0.78
C HIS A 215 0.61 9.34 -1.76
N ILE A 216 1.70 8.60 -1.66
CA ILE A 216 2.88 8.77 -2.51
C ILE A 216 3.33 7.43 -3.09
N HIS A 217 4.04 7.50 -4.21
CA HIS A 217 4.68 6.35 -4.87
C HIS A 217 5.92 6.83 -5.64
N SER A 218 6.87 5.93 -5.87
CA SER A 218 8.01 6.12 -6.75
C SER A 218 8.52 4.76 -7.24
N ASN A 219 9.19 4.73 -8.39
CA ASN A 219 9.88 3.52 -8.86
C ASN A 219 11.29 3.39 -8.25
N ASP A 220 11.87 4.52 -7.85
CA ASP A 220 13.19 4.69 -7.24
C ASP A 220 13.18 5.94 -6.34
N PHE A 221 14.32 6.34 -5.78
CA PHE A 221 14.40 7.53 -4.92
C PHE A 221 14.32 8.87 -5.66
N GLU A 222 14.45 8.87 -6.99
CA GLU A 222 14.77 10.08 -7.77
C GLU A 222 13.53 10.91 -8.09
N LEU A 223 12.39 10.26 -8.29
CA LEU A 223 11.14 10.93 -8.66
C LEU A 223 9.94 10.34 -7.93
N ILE A 224 9.30 11.18 -7.10
CA ILE A 224 8.14 10.80 -6.29
C ILE A 224 6.89 11.44 -6.90
N VAL A 225 5.79 10.68 -6.97
CA VAL A 225 4.45 11.19 -7.27
C VAL A 225 3.57 11.15 -6.03
N GLY A 226 2.65 12.10 -5.88
CA GLY A 226 1.66 12.08 -4.81
C GLY A 226 0.44 12.94 -5.07
N ASP A 227 -0.57 12.77 -4.20
CA ASP A 227 -1.90 13.34 -4.34
C ASP A 227 -2.26 14.43 -3.34
N GLY A 228 -1.27 14.97 -2.64
CA GLY A 228 -1.49 16.09 -1.75
C GLY A 228 -2.13 17.29 -2.47
N GLY A 229 -3.06 17.96 -1.80
CA GLY A 229 -3.65 19.22 -2.29
C GLY A 229 -4.67 19.01 -3.40
N LYS A 230 -4.48 19.69 -4.55
CA LYS A 230 -5.45 19.72 -5.68
C LYS A 230 -4.87 19.20 -7.00
N VAL A 231 -3.58 18.85 -7.00
CA VAL A 231 -2.81 18.46 -8.19
C VAL A 231 -2.07 17.17 -7.90
N VAL A 232 -1.84 16.37 -8.95
CA VAL A 232 -0.84 15.32 -8.91
C VAL A 232 0.53 16.01 -8.89
N ARG A 233 1.29 15.80 -7.82
CA ARG A 233 2.59 16.44 -7.58
C ARG A 233 3.72 15.52 -7.97
N LEU A 234 4.80 16.11 -8.49
CA LEU A 234 6.08 15.45 -8.67
C LEU A 234 7.15 16.13 -7.81
N TRP A 235 7.92 15.35 -7.07
CA TRP A 235 9.10 15.80 -6.33
C TRP A 235 10.34 15.10 -6.86
N GLN A 236 11.34 15.89 -7.25
CA GLN A 236 12.58 15.38 -7.82
C GLN A 236 13.73 15.52 -6.82
N TRP A 237 14.50 14.44 -6.68
CA TRP A 237 15.76 14.43 -5.95
C TRP A 237 16.80 15.31 -6.63
N ASN A 238 17.59 16.06 -5.86
CA ASN A 238 18.62 16.96 -6.38
C ASN A 238 20.04 16.66 -5.87
N GLY A 239 20.24 15.51 -5.23
CA GLY A 239 21.50 15.10 -4.63
C GLY A 239 21.65 15.43 -3.14
N ASN A 240 20.88 16.40 -2.61
CA ASN A 240 20.94 16.80 -1.19
C ASN A 240 19.56 16.92 -0.51
N GLY A 241 18.48 16.79 -1.28
CA GLY A 241 17.10 16.96 -0.84
C GLY A 241 16.14 16.85 -2.02
N PHE A 242 14.87 17.15 -1.77
CA PHE A 242 13.85 17.21 -2.80
C PHE A 242 13.55 18.66 -3.20
N ALA A 243 13.46 18.91 -4.49
CA ALA A 243 13.06 20.21 -5.03
C ALA A 243 11.58 20.52 -4.70
N ASN A 244 11.20 21.79 -4.87
CA ASN A 244 9.80 22.18 -4.76
C ASN A 244 8.92 21.37 -5.74
N PRO A 245 7.70 20.99 -5.33
CA PRO A 245 6.84 20.16 -6.16
C PRO A 245 6.47 20.84 -7.47
N LYS A 246 6.42 20.03 -8.52
CA LYS A 246 5.86 20.38 -9.82
C LYS A 246 4.44 19.84 -9.95
N ALA A 247 3.53 20.61 -10.56
CA ALA A 247 2.17 20.15 -10.83
C ALA A 247 2.13 19.39 -12.17
N LEU A 248 1.86 18.08 -12.12
CA LEU A 248 1.69 17.25 -13.31
C LEU A 248 0.33 17.49 -13.99
N CYS A 249 -0.74 17.46 -13.20
CA CYS A 249 -2.09 17.80 -13.63
C CYS A 249 -2.98 18.07 -12.42
N GLN A 250 -4.16 18.67 -12.61
CA GLN A 250 -5.18 18.72 -11.56
C GLN A 250 -5.89 17.36 -11.48
N HIS A 251 -5.95 16.73 -10.30
CA HIS A 251 -6.71 15.48 -10.14
C HIS A 251 -8.21 15.75 -10.00
N ARG A 252 -8.61 16.81 -9.31
CA ARG A 252 -10.02 17.22 -9.05
C ARG A 252 -10.92 16.13 -8.45
N SER A 253 -10.35 15.05 -7.92
CA SER A 253 -11.07 14.04 -7.16
C SER A 253 -11.73 14.64 -5.92
N SER A 254 -12.94 14.18 -5.59
CA SER A 254 -13.62 14.44 -4.32
C SER A 254 -12.95 13.79 -3.12
N MET A 255 -12.23 12.68 -3.33
CA MET A 255 -11.64 11.83 -2.29
C MET A 255 -12.66 11.41 -1.19
N HIS A 256 -13.96 11.35 -1.51
CA HIS A 256 -14.99 11.04 -0.51
C HIS A 256 -14.94 9.59 0.01
N ILE A 257 -14.46 8.65 -0.80
CA ILE A 257 -14.33 7.22 -0.47
C ILE A 257 -13.01 6.68 -1.05
N GLN A 258 -12.53 5.55 -0.55
CA GLN A 258 -11.27 4.95 -1.02
C GLN A 258 -11.23 4.74 -2.54
N GLN A 259 -12.35 4.35 -3.15
CA GLN A 259 -12.44 4.10 -4.59
C GLN A 259 -12.26 5.37 -5.44
N THR A 260 -12.38 6.57 -4.85
CA THR A 260 -12.11 7.84 -5.54
C THR A 260 -10.84 8.52 -5.04
N HIS A 261 -10.12 7.95 -4.08
CA HIS A 261 -8.78 8.44 -3.74
C HIS A 261 -7.88 8.40 -4.97
N VAL A 262 -7.02 9.40 -5.12
CA VAL A 262 -6.28 9.63 -6.37
C VAL A 262 -5.25 8.53 -6.59
N HIS A 263 -4.53 8.13 -5.54
CA HIS A 263 -3.58 7.01 -5.53
C HIS A 263 -2.69 6.97 -6.79
N PRO A 264 -1.93 8.05 -7.08
CA PRO A 264 -1.16 8.14 -8.31
C PRO A 264 0.00 7.14 -8.25
N ARG A 265 0.19 6.40 -9.34
CA ARG A 265 1.25 5.40 -9.49
C ARG A 265 1.96 5.61 -10.82
N PHE A 266 3.29 5.51 -10.82
CA PHE A 266 4.05 5.51 -12.06
C PHE A 266 3.81 4.21 -12.83
N SER A 267 3.91 4.29 -14.16
CA SER A 267 4.17 3.12 -14.99
C SER A 267 5.52 2.50 -14.64
N PRO A 268 5.76 1.21 -14.94
CA PRO A 268 7.05 0.56 -14.67
C PRO A 268 8.25 1.28 -15.29
N ASP A 269 8.06 1.91 -16.46
CA ASP A 269 9.10 2.68 -17.16
C ASP A 269 9.12 4.17 -16.79
N GLY A 270 8.27 4.61 -15.87
CA GLY A 270 8.15 6.01 -15.42
C GLY A 270 7.56 6.98 -16.45
N SER A 271 7.16 6.51 -17.64
CA SER A 271 6.69 7.37 -18.75
C SER A 271 5.30 8.00 -18.52
N TYR A 272 4.49 7.44 -17.62
CA TYR A 272 3.19 8.00 -17.27
C TYR A 272 2.82 7.75 -15.80
N VAL A 273 1.86 8.53 -15.31
CA VAL A 273 1.18 8.30 -14.03
C VAL A 273 -0.26 7.87 -14.31
N LEU A 274 -0.69 6.77 -13.67
CA LEU A 274 -2.07 6.33 -13.59
C LEU A 274 -2.65 6.80 -12.25
N PHE A 275 -3.87 7.32 -12.24
CA PHE A 275 -4.55 7.77 -11.03
C PHE A 275 -6.07 7.71 -11.18
N THR A 276 -6.79 7.74 -10.07
CA THR A 276 -8.25 7.74 -10.05
C THR A 276 -8.81 9.14 -9.81
N SER A 277 -9.93 9.47 -10.45
CA SER A 277 -10.68 10.69 -10.16
C SER A 277 -12.15 10.54 -10.52
N ASP A 278 -13.01 11.27 -9.83
CA ASP A 278 -14.44 11.41 -10.15
C ASP A 278 -14.76 12.75 -10.83
N VAL A 279 -13.77 13.45 -11.37
CA VAL A 279 -13.94 14.74 -12.07
C VAL A 279 -14.94 14.69 -13.24
N SER A 280 -15.15 13.52 -13.84
CA SER A 280 -16.12 13.28 -14.92
C SER A 280 -17.50 12.82 -14.44
N GLY A 281 -17.73 12.80 -13.12
CA GLY A 281 -19.00 12.45 -12.48
C GLY A 281 -18.97 11.13 -11.69
N TYR A 282 -18.24 10.13 -12.18
CA TYR A 282 -18.03 8.85 -11.50
C TYR A 282 -16.53 8.56 -11.38
N GLY A 283 -16.13 7.73 -10.42
CA GLY A 283 -14.75 7.26 -10.29
C GLY A 283 -14.27 6.59 -11.58
N ASN A 284 -13.20 7.13 -12.17
CA ASN A 284 -12.59 6.68 -13.41
C ASN A 284 -11.07 6.68 -13.30
N LEU A 285 -10.42 5.89 -14.16
CA LEU A 285 -8.96 5.89 -14.31
C LEU A 285 -8.51 6.93 -15.33
N TYR A 286 -7.47 7.66 -14.97
CA TYR A 286 -6.83 8.67 -15.81
C TYR A 286 -5.34 8.36 -15.93
N ARG A 287 -4.80 8.58 -17.13
CA ARG A 287 -3.38 8.44 -17.42
C ARG A 287 -2.84 9.76 -17.94
N VAL A 288 -1.72 10.20 -17.39
CA VAL A 288 -1.02 11.41 -17.82
C VAL A 288 0.45 11.08 -18.08
N ALA A 289 0.99 11.53 -19.22
CA ALA A 289 2.41 11.36 -19.53
C ALA A 289 3.27 12.17 -18.55
N VAL A 290 4.45 11.67 -18.20
CA VAL A 290 5.43 12.37 -17.38
C VAL A 290 6.45 13.05 -18.32
N PRO A 291 6.37 14.39 -18.51
CA PRO A 291 7.35 15.11 -19.31
C PRO A 291 8.64 15.34 -18.50
N ALA A 292 9.60 16.04 -19.11
CA ALA A 292 10.75 16.57 -18.36
C ALA A 292 10.25 17.48 -17.23
N VAL A 293 10.67 17.18 -15.99
CA VAL A 293 10.13 17.78 -14.75
C VAL A 293 10.32 19.30 -14.71
N ASP A 294 11.41 19.80 -15.27
CA ASP A 294 11.73 21.23 -15.36
C ASP A 294 10.75 22.03 -16.24
N THR A 295 10.05 21.36 -17.16
CA THR A 295 9.01 21.98 -18.01
C THR A 295 7.67 22.18 -17.31
N LEU A 296 7.48 21.57 -16.14
CA LEU A 296 6.24 21.64 -15.39
C LEU A 296 6.17 22.92 -14.52
N PRO A 297 4.97 23.47 -14.30
CA PRO A 297 4.78 24.60 -13.39
C PRO A 297 5.05 24.20 -11.94
N ASP A 298 5.63 25.13 -11.16
CA ASP A 298 5.73 24.97 -9.71
C ASP A 298 4.34 24.96 -9.06
N VAL A 299 4.18 24.17 -8.00
CA VAL A 299 3.01 24.25 -7.14
C VAL A 299 3.14 25.49 -6.26
N VAL A 300 2.21 26.42 -6.41
CA VAL A 300 2.04 27.55 -5.49
C VAL A 300 0.86 27.21 -4.59
N ASP A 301 1.15 26.88 -3.32
CA ASP A 301 0.12 26.59 -2.32
C ASP A 301 -0.61 27.86 -1.86
#